data_AF-A0A2G9U243-F1
#
_entry.id   AF-A0A2G9U243-F1
#
_cell.length_a   1.000
_cell.length_b   1.000
_cell.length_c   1.000
_cell.angle_alpha   90.00
_cell.angle_beta   90.00
_cell.angle_gamma   90.00
#
_symmetry.space_group_name_H-M   'P 1'
#
loop_
_entity.id
_entity.type
_entity.pdbx_description
1 polymer ?
#
loop_
_entity_poly.entity_id
_entity_poly.type
_entity_poly.pdbx_seq_one_letter_code
_entity_poly.pdbx_strand_id
1 'polypeptide(L)'
;MCDMGPKTATPPSQWVYYERLVQRPSDETRRVLHFLDVPWSDDVLNHQDKIGDEIRLNPNEFSTSQVKEKVNEKALTSWFGCYTTDFLKKIDKLAPMLRKLGELHTS
;
A
#
# COMPACT_ATOMS: atom_id res chain seq x y z
N MET A 1 -30.47 7.23 -31.96
CA MET A 1 -29.42 6.27 -31.57
C MET A 1 -28.14 7.08 -31.41
N CYS A 2 -27.69 7.35 -30.19
CA CYS A 2 -26.38 7.97 -29.98
C CYS A 2 -25.32 6.88 -30.14
N ASP A 3 -24.43 7.06 -31.10
CA ASP A 3 -23.27 6.22 -31.34
C ASP A 3 -22.30 6.39 -30.17
N MET A 4 -22.21 5.36 -29.32
CA MET A 4 -21.25 5.29 -28.23
C MET A 4 -19.99 4.69 -28.83
N GLY A 5 -19.05 5.56 -29.20
CA GLY A 5 -17.73 5.19 -29.71
C GLY A 5 -17.02 4.13 -28.84
N PRO A 6 -15.96 3.50 -29.36
CA PRO A 6 -15.36 2.31 -28.77
C PRO A 6 -15.04 2.53 -27.29
N LYS A 7 -15.60 1.69 -26.43
CA LYS A 7 -15.30 1.65 -24.99
C LYS A 7 -13.79 1.46 -24.85
N THR A 8 -13.09 2.53 -24.47
CA THR A 8 -11.68 2.44 -24.11
C THR A 8 -11.56 1.44 -22.96
N ALA A 9 -10.73 0.41 -23.15
CA ALA A 9 -10.51 -0.60 -22.13
C ALA A 9 -10.06 0.09 -20.84
N THR A 10 -10.71 -0.19 -19.72
CA THR A 10 -10.26 0.29 -18.40
C THR A 10 -8.82 -0.20 -18.19
N PRO A 11 -7.86 0.68 -17.86
CA PRO A 11 -6.51 0.24 -17.57
C PRO A 11 -6.55 -0.78 -16.42
N PRO A 12 -5.70 -1.83 -16.46
CA PRO A 12 -5.71 -2.86 -15.43
C PRO A 12 -5.47 -2.23 -14.05
N SER A 13 -6.25 -2.59 -13.04
CA SER A 13 -6.02 -2.09 -11.69
C SER A 13 -4.76 -2.72 -11.08
N GLN A 14 -3.94 -1.92 -10.40
CA GLN A 14 -2.68 -2.36 -9.83
C GLN A 14 -2.76 -2.57 -8.32
N TRP A 15 -2.53 -3.80 -7.85
CA TRP A 15 -2.38 -4.09 -6.42
C TRP A 15 -1.05 -3.55 -5.86
N VAL A 16 -1.09 -2.98 -4.65
CA VAL A 16 0.08 -2.57 -3.87
C VAL A 16 -0.03 -3.18 -2.49
N TYR A 17 0.89 -4.10 -2.17
CA TYR A 17 0.96 -4.75 -0.87
C TYR A 17 1.80 -3.90 0.07
N TYR A 18 1.22 -3.49 1.20
CA TYR A 18 1.90 -2.65 2.18
C TYR A 18 3.21 -3.27 2.66
N GLU A 19 3.21 -4.58 2.93
CA GLU A 19 4.36 -5.32 3.42
C GLU A 19 5.52 -5.28 2.42
N ARG A 20 5.21 -5.44 1.13
CA ARG A 20 6.21 -5.33 0.07
C ARG A 20 6.69 -3.89 -0.11
N LEU A 21 5.78 -2.92 -0.01
CA LEU A 21 6.12 -1.50 -0.14
C LEU A 21 7.12 -1.06 0.92
N VAL A 22 6.96 -1.48 2.18
CA VAL A 22 7.90 -1.07 3.24
C VAL A 22 9.20 -1.87 3.23
N GLN A 23 9.19 -3.13 2.76
CA GLN A 23 10.39 -3.96 2.64
C GLN A 23 11.23 -3.64 1.38
N ARG A 24 10.58 -3.23 0.30
CA ARG A 24 11.21 -2.96 -1.01
C ARG A 24 10.70 -1.64 -1.60
N PRO A 25 10.87 -0.51 -0.90
CA PRO A 25 10.24 0.75 -1.27
C PRO A 25 10.65 1.23 -2.66
N SER A 26 11.91 1.08 -3.08
CA SER A 26 12.31 1.48 -4.44
C SER A 26 11.64 0.64 -5.52
N ASP A 27 11.64 -0.69 -5.39
CA ASP A 27 11.04 -1.56 -6.39
C ASP A 27 9.54 -1.29 -6.53
N GLU A 28 8.83 -1.17 -5.41
CA GLU A 28 7.39 -0.97 -5.41
C GLU A 28 6.97 0.42 -5.88
N THR A 29 7.68 1.47 -5.44
CA THR A 29 7.37 2.84 -5.90
C THR A 29 7.69 3.00 -7.39
N ARG A 30 8.76 2.39 -7.91
CA ARG A 30 9.04 2.36 -9.36
C ARG A 30 7.91 1.69 -10.13
N ARG A 31 7.44 0.55 -9.64
CA ARG A 31 6.32 -0.19 -10.25
C ARG A 31 5.03 0.64 -10.26
N VAL A 32 4.72 1.33 -9.15
CA VAL A 32 3.56 2.22 -9.04
C VAL A 32 3.69 3.43 -9.98
N LEU A 33 4.83 4.11 -9.99
CA LEU A 33 5.03 5.28 -10.85
C LEU A 33 5.01 4.92 -12.34
N HIS A 34 5.61 3.79 -12.71
CA HIS A 34 5.50 3.25 -14.08
C HIS A 34 4.05 2.95 -14.46
N PHE A 35 3.27 2.33 -13.56
CA PHE A 35 1.84 2.10 -13.78
C PHE A 35 1.04 3.40 -13.98
N LEU A 36 1.42 4.46 -13.28
CA LEU A 36 0.78 5.78 -13.37
C LEU A 36 1.32 6.66 -14.52
N ASP A 37 2.31 6.18 -15.27
CA ASP A 37 3.05 6.96 -16.28
C ASP A 37 3.65 8.27 -15.71
N VAL A 38 4.21 8.18 -14.50
CA VAL A 38 4.90 9.28 -13.81
C VAL A 38 6.40 9.03 -13.79
N PRO A 39 7.26 10.02 -14.15
CA PRO A 39 8.70 9.88 -14.05
C PRO A 39 9.19 9.58 -12.63
N TRP A 40 10.28 8.82 -12.53
CA TRP A 40 10.93 8.58 -11.25
C TRP A 40 11.52 9.86 -10.65
N SER A 41 11.37 10.02 -9.32
CA SER A 41 12.16 10.93 -8.48
C SER A 41 12.60 10.18 -7.22
N ASP A 42 13.83 10.42 -6.75
CA ASP A 42 14.31 9.84 -5.49
C ASP A 42 13.57 10.42 -4.26
N ASP A 43 12.84 11.53 -4.43
CA ASP A 43 12.01 12.12 -3.37
C ASP A 43 10.96 11.14 -2.84
N VAL A 44 10.49 10.19 -3.65
CA VAL A 44 9.49 9.19 -3.21
C VAL A 44 10.02 8.25 -2.14
N LEU A 45 11.34 8.11 -2.02
CA LEU A 45 11.99 7.33 -0.96
C LEU A 45 12.34 8.17 0.27
N ASN A 46 12.26 9.49 0.15
CA ASN A 46 12.67 10.47 1.16
C ASN A 46 11.53 11.43 1.51
N HIS A 47 10.29 10.94 1.46
CA HIS A 47 9.08 11.75 1.70
C HIS A 47 9.12 12.50 3.03
N GLN A 48 9.76 11.94 4.07
CA GLN A 48 9.86 12.58 5.38
C GLN A 48 10.58 13.94 5.32
N ASP A 49 11.52 14.11 4.38
CA ASP A 49 12.29 15.34 4.21
C ASP A 49 11.50 16.44 3.49
N LYS A 50 10.33 16.09 2.92
CA LYS A 50 9.45 16.98 2.14
C LYS A 50 8.23 17.46 2.92
N ILE A 51 8.03 16.97 4.13
CA ILE A 51 6.88 17.33 4.98
C ILE A 51 7.04 18.76 5.50
N GLY A 52 5.99 19.56 5.32
CA GLY A 52 5.95 20.97 5.71
C GLY A 52 6.36 21.94 4.61
N ASP A 53 7.01 21.44 3.55
CA ASP A 53 7.32 22.20 2.34
C ASP A 53 6.39 21.77 1.19
N GLU A 54 6.71 20.63 0.56
CA GLU A 54 5.96 20.09 -0.58
C GLU A 54 4.77 19.21 -0.13
N ILE A 55 4.91 18.51 1.00
CA ILE A 55 3.88 17.60 1.55
C ILE A 55 3.20 18.25 2.75
N ARG A 56 1.89 18.51 2.64
CA ARG A 56 1.07 19.03 3.74
C ARG A 56 0.28 17.89 4.40
N LEU A 57 0.44 17.74 5.71
CA LEU A 57 -0.30 16.78 6.52
C LEU A 57 -1.34 17.49 7.39
N ASN A 58 -2.51 16.86 7.54
CA ASN A 58 -3.52 17.32 8.47
C ASN A 58 -3.14 16.87 9.89
N PRO A 59 -2.97 17.79 10.86
CA PRO A 59 -2.57 17.42 12.22
C PRO A 59 -3.60 16.55 12.96
N ASN A 60 -4.85 16.50 12.49
CA ASN A 60 -5.92 15.74 13.14
C ASN A 60 -6.09 14.31 12.59
N GLU A 61 -5.31 13.90 11.60
CA GLU A 61 -5.37 12.53 11.06
C GLU A 61 -4.56 11.55 11.91
N PHE A 62 -5.13 10.37 12.16
CA PHE A 62 -4.51 9.33 12.99
C PHE A 62 -3.20 8.78 12.45
N SER A 63 -2.99 8.87 11.12
CA SER A 63 -1.78 8.44 10.41
C SER A 63 -0.66 9.48 10.42
N THR A 64 -0.92 10.71 10.86
CA THR A 64 0.01 11.84 10.69
C THR A 64 1.33 11.64 11.44
N SER A 65 1.29 11.05 12.63
CA SER A 65 2.54 10.79 13.36
C SER A 65 3.37 9.71 12.69
N GLN A 66 2.76 8.69 12.09
CA GLN A 66 3.46 7.60 11.42
C GLN A 66 4.00 8.00 10.04
N VAL A 67 3.27 8.81 9.27
CA VAL A 67 3.69 9.29 7.94
C VAL A 67 4.85 10.30 8.02
N LYS A 68 5.09 10.90 9.18
CA LYS A 68 6.27 11.75 9.42
C LYS A 68 7.57 10.97 9.50
N GLU A 69 7.50 9.68 9.80
CA GLU A 69 8.69 8.84 9.91
C GLU A 69 9.14 8.35 8.54
N LYS A 70 10.46 8.19 8.36
CA LYS A 70 10.99 7.49 7.19
C LYS A 70 10.34 6.09 7.09
N VAL A 71 10.16 5.60 5.86
CA VAL A 71 9.67 4.23 5.60
C VAL A 71 10.44 3.24 6.47
N ASN A 72 9.68 2.43 7.22
CA ASN A 72 10.22 1.48 8.17
C ASN A 72 9.26 0.28 8.35
N GLU A 73 9.78 -0.81 8.90
CA GLU A 73 9.07 -2.08 9.03
C GLU A 73 8.45 -2.30 10.43
N LYS A 74 8.49 -1.30 11.31
CA LYS A 74 8.07 -1.46 12.73
C LYS A 74 6.64 -1.98 12.88
N ALA A 75 5.76 -1.64 11.94
CA ALA A 75 4.35 -2.03 11.97
C ALA A 75 4.07 -3.45 11.43
N LEU A 76 5.02 -4.10 10.75
CA LEU A 76 4.77 -5.39 10.08
C LEU A 76 4.32 -6.49 11.03
N THR A 77 4.92 -6.54 12.22
CA THR A 77 4.69 -7.60 13.21
C THR A 77 4.08 -7.08 14.50
N SER A 78 3.62 -5.82 14.54
CA SER A 78 3.09 -5.19 15.76
C SER A 78 1.82 -5.86 16.29
N TRP A 79 1.11 -6.59 15.43
CA TRP A 79 -0.09 -7.34 15.79
C TRP A 79 0.22 -8.71 16.43
N PHE A 80 1.48 -9.18 16.41
CA PHE A 80 1.84 -10.47 16.97
C PHE A 80 1.53 -10.50 18.48
N GLY A 81 0.79 -11.53 18.91
CA GLY A 81 0.35 -11.65 20.30
C GLY A 81 -0.89 -10.83 20.67
N CYS A 82 -1.46 -10.03 19.76
CA CYS A 82 -2.70 -9.28 20.01
C CYS A 82 -3.98 -10.13 19.90
N TYR A 83 -3.88 -11.36 19.38
CA TYR A 83 -5.04 -12.23 19.17
C TYR A 83 -4.92 -13.52 19.99
N THR A 84 -6.07 -14.00 20.48
CA THR A 84 -6.16 -15.26 21.22
C THR A 84 -5.98 -16.46 20.29
N THR A 85 -5.48 -17.57 20.85
CA THR A 85 -5.33 -18.83 20.10
C THR A 85 -6.65 -19.30 19.48
N ASP A 86 -7.77 -19.12 20.17
CA ASP A 86 -9.10 -19.53 19.67
C ASP A 86 -9.61 -18.65 18.53
N PHE A 87 -9.24 -17.37 18.50
CA PHE A 87 -9.47 -16.51 17.34
C PHE A 87 -8.63 -16.97 16.15
N LEU A 88 -7.34 -17.21 16.36
CA LEU A 88 -6.41 -17.64 15.32
C LEU A 88 -6.84 -18.97 14.66
N LYS A 89 -7.36 -19.93 15.43
CA LYS A 89 -7.93 -21.19 14.89
C LYS A 89 -9.11 -20.97 13.93
N LYS A 90 -9.79 -19.83 14.01
CA LYS A 90 -10.98 -19.50 13.20
C LYS A 90 -10.69 -18.48 12.10
N ILE A 91 -9.45 -18.00 11.99
CA ILE A 91 -9.12 -16.86 11.13
C ILE A 91 -9.42 -17.13 9.66
N ASP A 92 -9.19 -18.34 9.17
CA ASP A 92 -9.51 -18.73 7.78
C ASP A 92 -11.01 -18.60 7.47
N LYS A 93 -11.86 -18.90 8.45
CA LYS A 93 -13.32 -18.79 8.32
C LYS A 93 -13.79 -17.34 8.44
N LEU A 94 -13.18 -16.58 9.34
CA LEU A 94 -13.56 -15.20 9.64
C LEU A 94 -13.05 -14.21 8.59
N ALA A 95 -11.86 -14.45 8.04
CA ALA A 95 -11.17 -13.58 7.10
C ALA A 95 -10.62 -14.38 5.90
N PRO A 96 -11.49 -15.01 5.09
CA PRO A 96 -11.07 -15.83 3.94
C PRO A 96 -10.28 -15.05 2.89
N MET A 97 -10.38 -13.72 2.89
CA MET A 97 -9.62 -12.85 1.99
C MET A 97 -8.12 -12.84 2.29
N LEU A 98 -7.67 -13.14 3.51
CA LEU A 98 -6.24 -13.20 3.83
C LEU A 98 -5.53 -14.25 2.95
N ARG A 99 -6.17 -15.42 2.76
CA ARG A 99 -5.65 -16.46 1.88
C ARG A 99 -5.64 -16.04 0.42
N LYS A 100 -6.76 -15.51 -0.09
CA LYS A 100 -6.87 -15.06 -1.49
C LYS A 100 -5.86 -13.97 -1.82
N LEU A 101 -5.66 -13.01 -0.91
CA LEU A 101 -4.68 -11.93 -1.09
C LEU A 101 -3.24 -12.45 -1.02
N GLY A 102 -2.98 -13.46 -0.19
CA GLY A 102 -1.69 -14.15 -0.11
C GLY A 102 -1.37 -14.98 -1.37
N GLU A 103 -2.34 -15.68 -1.95
CA GLU A 103 -2.17 -16.40 -3.22
C GLU A 103 -1.90 -15.44 -4.39
N LEU A 104 -2.62 -14.31 -4.45
CA LEU A 104 -2.35 -13.23 -5.41
C LEU A 104 -0.98 -12.58 -5.21
N HIS A 105 -0.45 -12.61 -3.98
CA HIS A 105 0.87 -12.05 -3.65
C HIS A 105 2.03 -12.93 -4.14
N THR A 106 1.83 -14.26 -4.18
CA THR A 106 2.88 -15.23 -4.54
C THR A 106 2.84 -15.72 -5.99
N SER A 107 1.80 -15.34 -6.74
CA SER A 107 1.63 -15.63 -8.18
C SER A 107 2.32 -14.60 -9.05
#